data_AF-A0A957JY68-F1
#
_entry.id   AF-A0A957JY68-F1
#
_cell.length_a   1.000
_cell.length_b   1.000
_cell.length_c   1.000
_cell.angle_alpha   90.00
_cell.angle_beta   90.00
_cell.angle_gamma   90.00
#
_symmetry.space_group_name_H-M   'P 1'
#
loop_
_entity.id
_entity.type
_entity.pdbx_description
1 polymer ?
#
loop_
_entity_poly.entity_id
_entity_poly.type
_entity_poly.pdbx_seq_one_letter_code
_entity_poly.pdbx_strand_id
1 'polypeptide(L)'
;MNCPLCGTAEPERTITCEHCGLTTAEADWLKLHQLDYLLAETANWPYKAQRWFYEQQRDGLLAKLQPPEPVQATPPQPLPLAQPIIAEPAATVPPEAAPVPRPAARKRSTPRREAVPFDQWLLSERNIKLALYSGGLLLILSGLIFVGINWTRIPGFGKLAITMVITLAMYLGGAWLHRRPAYRIGGVALLAIASGFLSLNFVVTQSYILGPRGFAVENMLLLAASFCLLAYSVTAIYTQSWLITVMSAGALASACAALLTIYHADFPAGLLAYSLVAGLLLVAAAGAGRRARLQFAAIPLGLLAHLALPLL
;
A
#
# COMPACT_ATOMS: atom_id res chain seq x y z
N MET A 1 24.89 10.61 -16.62
CA MET A 1 23.83 11.52 -17.12
C MET A 1 24.43 12.91 -17.27
N ASN A 2 23.96 13.75 -18.18
CA ASN A 2 24.44 15.14 -18.24
C ASN A 2 23.63 15.99 -17.26
N CYS A 3 24.31 16.89 -16.54
CA CYS A 3 23.64 17.86 -15.70
C CYS A 3 22.68 18.70 -16.55
N PRO A 4 21.37 18.79 -16.24
CA PRO A 4 20.40 19.50 -17.08
C PRO A 4 20.64 21.02 -17.14
N LEU A 5 21.40 21.59 -16.21
CA LEU A 5 21.69 23.02 -16.13
C LEU A 5 22.92 23.43 -16.94
N CYS A 6 23.99 22.66 -16.91
CA CYS A 6 25.27 23.02 -17.52
C CYS A 6 25.79 22.01 -18.55
N GLY A 7 25.08 20.90 -18.76
CA GLY A 7 25.42 19.88 -19.75
C GLY A 7 26.65 19.03 -19.42
N THR A 8 27.38 19.31 -18.33
CA THR A 8 28.52 18.50 -17.91
C THR A 8 28.09 17.08 -17.58
N ALA A 9 28.82 16.10 -18.10
CA ALA A 9 28.61 14.71 -17.76
C ALA A 9 28.86 14.50 -16.27
N GLU A 10 27.83 14.14 -15.51
CA GLU A 10 28.03 13.65 -14.16
C GLU A 10 28.71 12.27 -14.24
N PRO A 11 29.77 12.05 -13.44
CA PRO A 11 30.40 10.76 -13.35
C PRO A 11 29.35 9.74 -12.91
N GLU A 12 29.31 8.61 -13.61
CA GLU A 12 28.39 7.53 -13.32
C GLU A 12 28.65 7.01 -11.90
N ARG A 13 27.64 7.11 -11.04
CA ARG A 13 27.75 6.61 -9.67
C ARG A 13 27.69 5.10 -9.72
N THR A 14 28.73 4.46 -9.19
CA THR A 14 28.77 3.01 -9.04
C THR A 14 28.38 2.62 -7.63
N ILE A 15 27.51 1.62 -7.49
CA ILE A 15 27.17 0.98 -6.23
C ILE A 15 27.81 -0.41 -6.22
N THR A 16 28.52 -0.72 -5.15
CA THR A 16 29.06 -2.06 -4.89
C THR A 16 28.12 -2.80 -3.96
N CYS A 17 27.67 -3.99 -4.36
CA CYS A 17 26.90 -4.84 -3.45
C CYS A 17 27.80 -5.33 -2.30
N GLU A 18 27.39 -5.12 -1.05
CA GLU A 18 28.15 -5.55 0.13
C GLU A 18 28.27 -7.08 0.24
N HIS A 19 27.35 -7.83 -0.38
CA HIS A 19 27.31 -9.28 -0.24
C HIS A 19 28.11 -10.02 -1.32
N CYS A 20 27.98 -9.61 -2.59
CA CYS A 20 28.65 -10.27 -3.71
C CYS A 20 29.81 -9.46 -4.32
N GLY A 21 30.04 -8.23 -3.87
CA GLY A 21 31.11 -7.36 -4.37
C GLY A 21 30.89 -6.82 -5.79
N LEU A 22 29.75 -7.11 -6.44
CA LEU A 22 29.46 -6.63 -7.78
C LEU A 22 29.31 -5.10 -7.80
N THR A 23 30.15 -4.43 -8.57
CA THR A 23 30.06 -3.00 -8.88
C THR A 23 29.17 -2.78 -10.10
N THR A 24 28.15 -1.94 -9.96
CA THR A 24 27.16 -1.67 -11.01
C THR A 24 26.83 -0.18 -11.04
N ALA A 25 26.37 0.34 -12.18
CA ALA A 25 25.88 1.70 -12.25
C ALA A 25 24.56 1.83 -11.46
N GLU A 26 24.45 2.85 -10.60
CA GLU A 26 23.24 3.15 -9.81
C GLU A 26 21.99 3.30 -10.71
N ALA A 27 22.18 3.86 -11.91
CA ALA A 27 21.12 4.05 -12.88
C ALA A 27 20.52 2.73 -13.39
N ASP A 28 21.35 1.70 -13.61
CA ASP A 28 20.89 0.40 -14.09
C ASP A 28 20.10 -0.34 -13.00
N TRP A 29 20.54 -0.25 -11.74
CA TRP A 29 19.80 -0.79 -10.59
C TRP A 29 18.44 -0.13 -10.40
N LEU A 30 18.40 1.20 -10.45
CA LEU A 30 17.14 1.94 -10.34
C LEU A 30 16.18 1.56 -11.48
N LYS A 31 16.71 1.44 -12.70
CA LYS A 31 15.93 1.05 -13.88
C LYS A 31 15.41 -0.38 -13.78
N LEU A 32 16.20 -1.31 -13.25
CA LEU A 32 15.76 -2.69 -13.00
C LEU A 32 14.58 -2.72 -12.01
N HIS A 33 14.68 -2.00 -10.89
CA HIS A 33 13.58 -1.89 -9.93
C HIS A 33 12.32 -1.27 -10.52
N GLN A 34 12.46 -0.25 -11.36
CA GLN A 34 11.32 0.36 -12.06
C GLN A 34 10.66 -0.64 -13.02
N LEU A 35 11.44 -1.44 -13.74
CA LEU A 35 10.91 -2.48 -14.62
C LEU A 35 10.20 -3.59 -13.85
N ASP A 36 10.75 -4.04 -12.72
CA ASP A 36 10.10 -5.03 -11.86
C ASP A 36 8.77 -4.52 -11.30
N TYR A 37 8.73 -3.25 -10.87
CA TYR A 37 7.49 -2.60 -10.44
C TYR A 37 6.46 -2.53 -11.58
N LEU A 38 6.87 -2.11 -12.78
CA LEU A 38 5.97 -2.04 -13.94
C LEU A 38 5.46 -3.42 -14.35
N LEU A 39 6.29 -4.46 -14.29
CA LEU A 39 5.88 -5.84 -14.59
C LEU A 39 4.89 -6.38 -13.56
N ALA A 40 5.06 -6.05 -12.28
CA ALA A 40 4.11 -6.40 -11.23
C ALA A 40 2.76 -5.69 -11.43
N GLU A 41 2.79 -4.39 -11.72
CA GLU A 41 1.57 -3.59 -11.91
C GLU A 41 0.82 -3.99 -13.20
N THR A 42 1.57 -4.29 -14.26
CA THR A 42 1.01 -4.72 -15.55
C THR A 42 0.62 -6.21 -15.59
N ALA A 43 0.82 -6.95 -14.50
CA ALA A 43 0.54 -8.39 -14.46
C ALA A 43 -0.91 -8.75 -14.81
N ASN A 44 -1.85 -7.86 -14.48
CA ASN A 44 -3.29 -8.02 -14.72
C ASN A 44 -3.81 -7.17 -15.89
N TRP A 45 -2.95 -6.48 -16.63
CA TRP A 45 -3.40 -5.63 -17.73
C TRP A 45 -3.81 -6.49 -18.93
N PRO A 46 -4.85 -6.11 -19.69
CA PRO A 46 -5.27 -6.85 -20.87
C PRO A 46 -4.25 -6.75 -22.03
N TYR A 47 -3.36 -5.75 -22.00
CA TYR A 47 -2.41 -5.45 -23.07
C TYR A 47 -1.08 -6.21 -22.91
N LYS A 48 -1.07 -7.49 -23.30
CA LYS A 48 0.13 -8.35 -23.22
C LYS A 48 1.36 -7.81 -23.96
N ALA A 49 1.16 -7.07 -25.05
CA ALA A 49 2.25 -6.55 -25.88
C ALA A 49 3.15 -5.55 -25.14
N GLN A 50 2.58 -4.67 -24.30
CA GLN A 50 3.35 -3.71 -23.51
C GLN A 50 4.19 -4.40 -22.42
N ARG A 51 3.62 -5.44 -21.80
CA ARG A 51 4.33 -6.25 -20.81
C ARG A 51 5.55 -6.94 -21.42
N TRP A 52 5.41 -7.54 -22.61
CA TRP A 52 6.54 -8.19 -23.30
C TRP A 52 7.71 -7.23 -23.53
N PHE A 53 7.44 -5.95 -23.85
CA PHE A 53 8.48 -4.95 -24.01
C PHE A 53 9.25 -4.68 -22.70
N TYR A 54 8.56 -4.61 -21.56
CA TYR A 54 9.21 -4.45 -20.25
C TYR A 54 9.99 -5.70 -19.84
N GLU A 55 9.48 -6.90 -20.14
CA GLU A 55 10.19 -8.16 -19.90
C GLU A 55 11.51 -8.18 -20.69
N GLN A 56 11.47 -7.83 -21.97
CA GLN A 56 12.65 -7.76 -22.81
C GLN A 56 13.68 -6.74 -22.31
N GLN A 57 13.22 -5.56 -21.85
CA GLN A 57 14.12 -4.55 -21.27
C GLN A 57 14.76 -5.03 -19.97
N ARG A 58 13.99 -5.69 -19.11
CA ARG A 58 14.50 -6.23 -17.84
C ARG A 58 15.52 -7.31 -18.10
N ASP A 59 15.22 -8.25 -18.99
CA ASP A 59 16.11 -9.37 -19.29
C ASP A 59 17.40 -8.88 -19.96
N GLY A 60 17.32 -7.85 -20.83
CA GLY A 60 18.49 -7.18 -21.38
C GLY A 60 19.35 -6.46 -20.33
N LEU A 61 18.73 -5.86 -19.30
CA LEU A 61 19.45 -5.28 -18.16
C LEU A 61 20.09 -6.34 -17.28
N LEU A 62 19.38 -7.43 -16.98
CA LEU A 62 19.91 -8.55 -16.21
C LEU A 62 21.12 -9.19 -16.91
N ALA A 63 21.06 -9.37 -18.23
CA ALA A 63 22.18 -9.87 -19.01
C ALA A 63 23.42 -8.95 -18.96
N LYS A 64 23.22 -7.63 -18.88
CA LYS A 64 24.31 -6.66 -18.69
C LYS A 64 24.91 -6.67 -17.28
N LEU A 65 24.08 -6.95 -16.28
CA LEU A 65 24.48 -6.97 -14.87
C LEU A 65 25.10 -8.32 -14.45
N GLN A 66 24.94 -9.37 -15.26
CA GLN A 66 25.62 -10.64 -15.02
C GLN A 66 27.14 -10.43 -15.08
N PRO A 67 27.89 -10.88 -14.05
CA PRO A 67 29.34 -10.86 -14.11
C PRO A 67 29.80 -11.56 -15.38
N PRO A 68 30.83 -11.05 -16.09
CA PRO A 68 31.42 -11.81 -17.19
C PRO A 68 31.76 -13.18 -16.65
N GLU A 69 31.21 -14.22 -17.29
CA GLU A 69 31.44 -15.61 -16.90
C GLU A 69 32.95 -15.77 -16.71
N PRO A 70 33.41 -16.23 -15.54
CA PRO A 70 34.83 -16.25 -15.22
C PRO A 70 35.53 -16.96 -16.36
N VAL A 71 36.34 -16.20 -17.11
CA VAL A 71 37.09 -16.71 -18.25
C VAL A 71 37.79 -17.93 -17.70
N GLN A 72 37.32 -19.12 -18.10
CA GLN A 72 37.89 -20.38 -17.62
C GLN A 72 39.36 -20.27 -17.92
N ALA A 73 40.16 -20.10 -16.86
CA ALA A 73 41.57 -19.86 -17.01
C ALA A 73 42.09 -21.04 -17.81
N THR A 74 42.46 -20.78 -19.07
CA THR A 74 43.00 -21.80 -19.96
C THR A 74 44.09 -22.50 -19.15
N PRO A 75 43.99 -23.83 -18.93
CA PRO A 75 44.89 -24.53 -18.03
C PRO A 75 46.32 -24.14 -18.39
N PRO A 76 47.12 -23.70 -17.40
CA PRO A 76 48.43 -23.10 -17.66
C PRO A 76 49.21 -24.06 -18.54
N GLN A 77 49.57 -23.62 -19.74
CA GLN A 77 50.50 -24.34 -20.58
C GLN A 77 51.74 -24.63 -19.73
N PRO A 78 52.19 -25.89 -19.63
CA PRO A 78 53.31 -26.26 -18.78
C PRO A 78 54.53 -25.43 -19.18
N LEU A 79 54.98 -24.62 -18.23
CA LEU A 79 56.18 -23.79 -18.34
C LEU A 79 57.39 -24.69 -18.66
N PRO A 80 58.26 -24.30 -19.62
CA PRO A 80 59.54 -24.97 -19.83
C PRO A 80 60.38 -24.91 -18.55
N LEU A 81 60.88 -26.08 -18.12
CA LEU A 81 61.79 -26.24 -16.99
C LEU A 81 63.01 -25.32 -17.14
N ALA A 82 63.06 -24.25 -16.35
CA ALA A 82 64.22 -23.38 -16.22
C ALA A 82 64.93 -23.63 -14.88
N GLN A 83 66.13 -24.21 -15.02
CA GLN A 83 67.40 -23.95 -14.32
C GLN A 83 67.42 -23.56 -12.83
N PRO A 84 68.39 -24.11 -12.06
CA PRO A 84 68.58 -23.81 -10.64
C PRO A 84 69.05 -22.37 -10.44
N ILE A 85 68.20 -21.56 -9.81
CA ILE A 85 68.53 -20.20 -9.36
C ILE A 85 69.32 -20.30 -8.06
N ILE A 86 70.49 -19.68 -8.08
CA ILE A 86 71.45 -19.52 -6.99
C ILE A 86 70.81 -18.74 -5.84
N ALA A 87 71.06 -19.19 -4.61
CA ALA A 87 70.57 -18.59 -3.37
C ALA A 87 71.00 -17.11 -3.24
N GLU A 88 70.02 -16.22 -3.11
CA GLU A 88 70.21 -14.79 -2.88
C GLU A 88 70.07 -14.46 -1.37
N PRO A 89 70.87 -13.52 -0.81
CA PRO A 89 71.02 -13.33 0.64
C PRO A 89 69.80 -12.69 1.30
N ALA A 90 69.62 -13.00 2.58
CA ALA A 90 68.56 -12.50 3.46
C ALA A 90 68.39 -10.97 3.38
N ALA A 91 67.23 -10.55 2.87
CA ALA A 91 66.81 -9.16 2.83
C ALA A 91 66.38 -8.67 4.22
N THR A 92 66.88 -7.49 4.54
CA THR A 92 66.62 -6.64 5.70
C THR A 92 65.13 -6.39 5.92
N VAL A 93 64.71 -6.51 7.19
CA VAL A 93 63.37 -6.17 7.67
C VAL A 93 63.05 -4.70 7.36
N PRO A 94 61.97 -4.40 6.63
CA PRO A 94 61.57 -3.02 6.34
C PRO A 94 61.16 -2.30 7.64
N PRO A 95 61.52 -1.01 7.80
CA PRO A 95 61.11 -0.22 8.96
C PRO A 95 59.59 -0.07 8.99
N GLU A 96 59.01 -0.24 10.18
CA GLU A 96 57.59 -0.10 10.46
C GLU A 96 57.08 1.25 9.97
N ALA A 97 56.22 1.20 8.95
CA ALA A 97 55.71 2.36 8.26
C ALA A 97 54.90 3.24 9.23
N ALA A 98 55.29 4.50 9.32
CA ALA A 98 54.60 5.52 10.10
C ALA A 98 53.08 5.50 9.79
N PRO A 99 52.23 5.69 10.80
CA PRO A 99 50.78 5.63 10.65
C PRO A 99 50.33 6.62 9.57
N VAL A 100 49.83 6.07 8.45
CA VAL A 100 49.29 6.85 7.35
C VAL A 100 48.14 7.71 7.91
N PRO A 101 48.18 9.05 7.76
CA PRO A 101 47.15 9.92 8.27
C PRO A 101 45.80 9.51 7.70
N ARG A 102 44.85 9.16 8.59
CA ARG A 102 43.47 8.84 8.21
C ARG A 102 42.96 9.95 7.29
N PRO A 103 42.50 9.64 6.07
CA PRO A 103 41.92 10.63 5.17
C PRO A 103 40.84 11.40 5.93
N ALA A 104 40.98 12.73 5.98
CA ALA A 104 40.00 13.58 6.63
C ALA A 104 38.61 13.25 6.07
N ALA A 105 37.68 12.90 6.97
CA ALA A 105 36.33 12.51 6.62
C ALA A 105 35.74 13.54 5.65
N ARG A 106 35.59 13.15 4.38
CA ARG A 106 35.05 14.01 3.33
C ARG A 106 33.66 14.45 3.81
N LYS A 107 33.49 15.75 4.09
CA LYS A 107 32.18 16.31 4.42
C LYS A 107 31.22 15.90 3.31
N ARG A 108 30.30 14.98 3.60
CA ARG A 108 29.22 14.62 2.68
C ARG A 108 28.49 15.91 2.34
N SER A 109 28.60 16.35 1.09
CA SER A 109 27.78 17.45 0.60
C SER A 109 26.34 17.02 0.78
N THR A 110 25.57 17.82 1.51
CA THR A 110 24.13 17.62 1.61
C THR A 110 23.58 17.68 0.19
N PRO A 111 22.83 16.64 -0.26
CA PRO A 111 22.29 16.63 -1.61
C PRO A 111 21.43 17.88 -1.79
N ARG A 112 21.81 18.73 -2.76
CA ARG A 112 21.09 19.94 -3.10
C ARG A 112 19.72 19.50 -3.63
N ARG A 113 18.64 19.82 -2.92
CA ARG A 113 17.28 19.53 -3.40
C ARG A 113 17.07 20.25 -4.72
N GLU A 114 16.90 19.49 -5.80
CA GLU A 114 16.48 20.04 -7.08
C GLU A 114 15.09 20.64 -6.93
N ALA A 115 14.93 21.88 -7.42
CA ALA A 115 13.64 22.55 -7.46
C ALA A 115 12.79 21.90 -8.56
N VAL A 116 11.93 20.96 -8.15
CA VAL A 116 10.98 20.32 -9.06
C VAL A 116 9.95 21.37 -9.51
N PRO A 117 9.67 21.52 -10.82
CA PRO A 117 8.67 22.47 -11.33
C PRO A 117 7.32 22.29 -10.64
N PHE A 118 6.59 23.39 -10.41
CA PHE A 118 5.32 23.36 -9.68
C PHE A 118 4.30 22.39 -10.29
N ASP A 119 4.25 22.28 -11.61
CA ASP A 119 3.30 21.38 -12.30
C ASP A 119 3.58 19.90 -12.00
N GLN A 120 4.86 19.52 -11.95
CA GLN A 120 5.29 18.16 -11.57
C GLN A 120 5.07 17.90 -10.09
N TRP A 121 5.23 18.94 -9.25
CA TRP A 121 4.90 18.84 -7.84
C TRP A 121 3.39 18.68 -7.61
N LEU A 122 2.56 19.47 -8.29
CA LEU A 122 1.09 19.41 -8.18
C LEU A 122 0.54 18.06 -8.67
N LEU A 123 1.12 17.53 -9.75
CA LEU A 123 0.80 16.22 -10.31
C LEU A 123 1.53 15.07 -9.62
N SER A 124 2.30 15.34 -8.56
CA SER A 124 2.89 14.25 -7.78
C SER A 124 1.78 13.38 -7.21
N GLU A 125 1.98 12.06 -7.27
CA GLU A 125 1.00 11.07 -6.82
C GLU A 125 0.52 11.34 -5.38
N ARG A 126 1.40 11.88 -4.53
CA ARG A 126 1.11 12.28 -3.16
C ARG A 126 0.13 13.45 -3.09
N ASN A 127 0.31 14.48 -3.92
CA ASN A 127 -0.58 15.63 -3.96
C ASN A 127 -1.95 15.29 -4.54
N ILE A 128 -2.00 14.43 -5.55
CA ILE A 128 -3.26 13.90 -6.08
C ILE A 128 -4.01 13.15 -4.98
N LYS A 129 -3.35 12.28 -4.22
CA LYS A 129 -3.96 11.58 -3.08
C LYS A 129 -4.46 12.56 -2.01
N LEU A 130 -3.67 13.58 -1.66
CA LEU A 130 -4.08 14.61 -0.70
C LEU A 130 -5.31 15.39 -1.17
N ALA A 131 -5.33 15.81 -2.44
CA ALA A 131 -6.47 16.51 -3.03
C ALA A 131 -7.73 15.62 -3.07
N LEU A 132 -7.55 14.34 -3.33
CA LEU A 132 -8.65 13.37 -3.36
C LEU A 132 -9.22 13.15 -1.95
N TYR A 133 -8.36 13.01 -0.93
CA TYR A 133 -8.79 12.87 0.45
C TYR A 133 -9.40 14.15 1.02
N SER A 134 -8.85 15.32 0.68
CA SER A 134 -9.43 16.61 1.09
C SER A 134 -10.80 16.84 0.42
N GLY A 135 -10.93 16.55 -0.87
CA GLY A 135 -12.22 16.59 -1.57
C GLY A 135 -13.23 15.62 -0.96
N GLY A 136 -12.81 14.40 -0.62
CA GLY A 136 -13.65 13.43 0.09
C GLY A 136 -14.12 13.92 1.47
N LEU A 137 -13.21 14.50 2.25
CA LEU A 137 -13.52 15.10 3.55
C LEU A 137 -14.49 16.28 3.40
N LEU A 138 -14.29 17.14 2.41
CA LEU A 138 -15.18 18.27 2.13
C LEU A 138 -16.58 17.80 1.71
N LEU A 139 -16.69 16.69 0.96
CA LEU A 139 -18.00 16.10 0.64
C LEU A 139 -18.70 15.58 1.89
N ILE A 140 -17.99 14.93 2.81
CA ILE A 140 -18.55 14.48 4.09
C ILE A 140 -19.02 15.69 4.92
N LEU A 141 -18.18 16.72 5.03
CA LEU A 141 -18.49 17.94 5.78
C LEU A 141 -19.68 18.68 5.16
N SER A 142 -19.73 18.80 3.83
CA SER A 142 -20.85 19.38 3.10
C SER A 142 -22.14 18.59 3.34
N GLY A 143 -22.07 17.26 3.32
CA GLY A 143 -23.18 16.38 3.67
C GLY A 143 -23.68 16.61 5.10
N LEU A 144 -22.77 16.70 6.07
CA LEU A 144 -23.10 16.99 7.48
C LEU A 144 -23.76 18.36 7.65
N ILE A 145 -23.26 19.40 6.97
CA ILE A 145 -23.83 20.75 7.00
C ILE A 145 -25.22 20.75 6.35
N PHE A 146 -25.36 20.12 5.19
CA PHE A 146 -26.64 20.00 4.50
C PHE A 146 -27.67 19.30 5.38
N VAL A 147 -27.27 18.19 6.00
CA VAL A 147 -28.06 17.45 6.97
C VAL A 147 -28.44 18.38 8.11
N GLY A 148 -27.50 19.06 8.77
CA GLY A 148 -27.77 19.93 9.92
C GLY A 148 -28.73 21.10 9.64
N ILE A 149 -28.60 21.76 8.49
CA ILE A 149 -29.38 22.96 8.16
C ILE A 149 -30.76 22.63 7.58
N ASN A 150 -30.82 21.68 6.63
CA ASN A 150 -32.05 21.43 5.87
C ASN A 150 -32.93 20.33 6.47
N TRP A 151 -32.47 19.66 7.53
CA TRP A 151 -33.15 18.48 8.08
C TRP A 151 -34.59 18.74 8.53
N THR A 152 -34.88 19.90 9.08
CA THR A 152 -36.20 20.16 9.68
C THR A 152 -37.28 20.37 8.64
N ARG A 153 -36.91 20.68 7.40
CA ARG A 153 -37.85 20.99 6.31
C ARG A 153 -38.30 19.76 5.50
N ILE A 154 -37.62 18.63 5.64
CA ILE A 154 -37.83 17.44 4.81
C ILE A 154 -38.58 16.38 5.63
N PRO A 155 -39.65 15.76 5.11
CA PRO A 155 -40.35 14.67 5.81
C PRO A 155 -39.44 13.44 5.96
N GLY A 156 -39.68 12.61 6.97
CA GLY A 156 -38.81 11.48 7.35
C GLY A 156 -38.41 10.56 6.18
N PHE A 157 -39.37 10.14 5.36
CA PHE A 157 -39.10 9.32 4.16
C PHE A 157 -38.31 10.08 3.08
N GLY A 158 -38.53 11.39 2.95
CA GLY A 158 -37.77 12.22 2.01
C GLY A 158 -36.28 12.28 2.37
N LYS A 159 -35.96 12.33 3.67
CA LYS A 159 -34.57 12.28 4.16
C LYS A 159 -33.88 10.99 3.72
N LEU A 160 -34.51 9.86 4.00
CA LEU A 160 -33.97 8.55 3.63
C LEU A 160 -33.83 8.39 2.12
N ALA A 161 -34.83 8.82 1.34
CA ALA A 161 -34.80 8.74 -0.11
C ALA A 161 -33.62 9.54 -0.69
N ILE A 162 -33.42 10.78 -0.23
CA ILE A 162 -32.31 11.62 -0.68
C ILE A 162 -30.96 10.99 -0.33
N THR A 163 -30.77 10.56 0.92
CA THR A 163 -29.49 9.98 1.34
C THR A 163 -29.22 8.65 0.65
N MET A 164 -30.24 7.81 0.40
CA MET A 164 -30.11 6.59 -0.38
C MET A 164 -29.75 6.86 -1.85
N VAL A 165 -30.40 7.82 -2.51
CA VAL A 165 -30.09 8.18 -3.91
C VAL A 165 -28.65 8.67 -4.02
N ILE A 166 -28.21 9.54 -3.10
CA ILE A 166 -26.82 10.03 -3.08
C ILE A 166 -25.85 8.88 -2.85
N THR A 167 -26.11 8.03 -1.85
CA THR A 167 -25.27 6.87 -1.54
C THR A 167 -25.15 5.92 -2.73
N LEU A 168 -26.27 5.64 -3.40
CA LEU A 168 -26.30 4.80 -4.59
C LEU A 168 -25.54 5.43 -5.75
N ALA A 169 -25.74 6.73 -6.01
CA ALA A 169 -25.01 7.46 -7.04
C ALA A 169 -23.49 7.44 -6.78
N MET A 170 -23.06 7.60 -5.53
CA MET A 170 -21.65 7.50 -5.16
C MET A 170 -21.10 6.08 -5.31
N TYR A 171 -21.87 5.05 -4.94
CA TYR A 171 -21.45 3.65 -5.15
C TYR A 171 -21.33 3.31 -6.63
N LEU A 172 -22.33 3.66 -7.44
CA LEU A 172 -22.33 3.40 -8.88
C LEU A 172 -21.23 4.21 -9.59
N GLY A 173 -21.10 5.49 -9.25
CA GLY A 173 -20.03 6.36 -9.76
C GLY A 173 -18.65 5.85 -9.37
N GLY A 174 -18.47 5.45 -8.11
CA GLY A 174 -17.21 4.89 -7.62
C GLY A 174 -16.85 3.56 -8.29
N ALA A 175 -17.83 2.67 -8.46
CA ALA A 175 -17.65 1.41 -9.18
C ALA A 175 -17.31 1.64 -10.65
N TRP A 176 -17.94 2.63 -11.29
CA TRP A 176 -17.66 3.01 -12.69
C TRP A 176 -16.27 3.63 -12.86
N LEU A 177 -15.87 4.57 -11.98
CA LEU A 177 -14.51 5.13 -11.96
C LEU A 177 -13.46 4.04 -11.71
N HIS A 178 -13.74 3.09 -10.82
CA HIS A 178 -12.81 2.01 -10.47
C HIS A 178 -12.47 1.12 -11.67
N ARG A 179 -13.39 0.96 -12.63
CA ARG A 179 -13.15 0.19 -13.87
C ARG A 179 -12.19 0.89 -14.83
N ARG A 180 -11.96 2.20 -14.67
CA ARG A 180 -11.04 2.96 -15.51
C ARG A 180 -9.67 3.05 -14.83
N PRO A 181 -8.59 2.52 -15.44
CA PRO A 181 -7.28 2.44 -14.77
C PRO A 181 -6.75 3.82 -14.35
N ALA A 182 -6.98 4.87 -15.15
CA ALA A 182 -6.60 6.24 -14.84
C ALA A 182 -7.28 6.82 -13.59
N TYR A 183 -8.45 6.31 -13.19
CA TYR A 183 -9.25 6.84 -12.08
C TYR A 183 -9.47 5.81 -10.97
N ARG A 184 -8.69 4.73 -10.96
CA ARG A 184 -8.90 3.61 -10.02
C ARG A 184 -8.84 4.06 -8.57
N ILE A 185 -7.87 4.90 -8.22
CA ILE A 185 -7.71 5.48 -6.87
C ILE A 185 -8.92 6.37 -6.52
N GLY A 186 -9.36 7.20 -7.48
CA GLY A 186 -10.60 7.99 -7.41
C GLY A 186 -11.82 7.14 -7.06
N GLY A 187 -12.01 6.05 -7.80
CA GLY A 187 -13.12 5.11 -7.59
C GLY A 187 -13.09 4.46 -6.21
N VAL A 188 -11.91 4.04 -5.72
CA VAL A 188 -11.76 3.47 -4.37
C VAL A 188 -12.14 4.49 -3.29
N ALA A 189 -11.67 5.73 -3.40
CA ALA A 189 -12.01 6.77 -2.43
C ALA A 189 -13.51 7.07 -2.42
N LEU A 190 -14.12 7.17 -3.60
CA LEU A 190 -15.56 7.43 -3.71
C LEU A 190 -16.40 6.26 -3.13
N LEU A 191 -15.99 5.01 -3.37
CA LEU A 191 -16.61 3.83 -2.76
C LEU A 191 -16.46 3.79 -1.23
N ALA A 192 -15.32 4.23 -0.70
CA ALA A 192 -15.10 4.31 0.74
C ALA A 192 -16.00 5.38 1.38
N ILE A 193 -16.16 6.54 0.74
CA ILE A 193 -17.07 7.59 1.21
C ILE A 193 -18.52 7.08 1.15
N ALA A 194 -18.93 6.47 0.03
CA ALA A 194 -20.25 5.87 -0.12
C ALA A 194 -20.53 4.80 0.96
N SER A 195 -19.51 4.01 1.32
CA SER A 195 -19.59 3.05 2.43
C SER A 195 -19.90 3.76 3.74
N GLY A 196 -19.23 4.88 4.04
CA GLY A 196 -19.54 5.70 5.21
C GLY A 196 -21.00 6.18 5.23
N PHE A 197 -21.48 6.75 4.11
CA PHE A 197 -22.88 7.19 3.98
C PHE A 197 -23.89 6.05 4.12
N LEU A 198 -23.54 4.83 3.69
CA LEU A 198 -24.41 3.67 3.85
C LEU A 198 -24.74 3.40 5.32
N SER A 199 -23.75 3.44 6.21
CA SER A 199 -24.00 3.30 7.65
C SER A 199 -24.87 4.42 8.21
N LEU A 200 -24.68 5.65 7.71
CA LEU A 200 -25.47 6.81 8.10
C LEU A 200 -26.94 6.69 7.67
N ASN A 201 -27.24 6.03 6.54
CA ASN A 201 -28.62 5.76 6.13
C ASN A 201 -29.39 4.92 7.15
N PHE A 202 -28.74 3.97 7.81
CA PHE A 202 -29.37 3.17 8.86
C PHE A 202 -29.63 4.01 10.12
N VAL A 203 -28.72 4.89 10.50
CA VAL A 203 -28.93 5.85 11.60
C VAL A 203 -30.14 6.74 11.31
N VAL A 204 -30.22 7.30 10.10
CA VAL A 204 -31.37 8.11 9.67
C VAL A 204 -32.66 7.30 9.69
N THR A 205 -32.63 6.06 9.19
CA THR A 205 -33.79 5.17 9.21
C THR A 205 -34.27 4.88 10.64
N GLN A 206 -33.34 4.63 11.56
CA GLN A 206 -33.66 4.40 12.97
C GLN A 206 -34.25 5.64 13.62
N SER A 207 -33.60 6.80 13.49
CA SER A 207 -34.03 8.01 14.19
C SER A 207 -35.38 8.56 13.68
N TYR A 208 -35.70 8.41 12.40
CA TYR A 208 -36.86 9.10 11.80
C TYR A 208 -38.01 8.19 11.37
N ILE A 209 -37.77 6.90 11.13
CA ILE A 209 -38.80 6.01 10.59
C ILE A 209 -39.14 4.91 11.60
N LEU A 210 -38.13 4.18 12.09
CA LEU A 210 -38.34 2.98 12.90
C LEU A 210 -38.39 3.27 14.41
N GLY A 211 -37.60 4.23 14.89
CA GLY A 211 -37.55 4.63 16.30
C GLY A 211 -38.90 5.12 16.84
N PRO A 212 -39.59 6.07 16.16
CA PRO A 212 -40.94 6.48 16.56
C PRO A 212 -41.98 5.36 16.54
N ARG A 213 -41.69 4.23 15.87
CA ARG A 213 -42.55 3.03 15.83
C ARG A 213 -42.18 2.00 16.89
N GLY A 214 -41.26 2.32 17.80
CA GLY A 214 -40.82 1.43 18.88
C GLY A 214 -39.85 0.34 18.46
N PHE A 215 -39.20 0.45 17.29
CA PHE A 215 -38.19 -0.53 16.89
C PHE A 215 -36.94 -0.39 17.75
N ALA A 216 -36.53 -1.48 18.41
CA ALA A 216 -35.39 -1.51 19.30
C ALA A 216 -34.08 -1.10 18.59
N VAL A 217 -33.26 -0.29 19.25
CA VAL A 217 -32.02 0.26 18.69
C VAL A 217 -31.02 -0.85 18.41
N GLU A 218 -30.97 -1.85 19.29
CA GLU A 218 -30.07 -3.00 19.24
C GLU A 218 -30.34 -3.86 17.99
N ASN A 219 -31.62 -4.12 17.71
CA ASN A 219 -32.03 -4.87 16.51
C ASN A 219 -31.67 -4.12 15.23
N MET A 220 -31.83 -2.80 15.23
CA MET A 220 -31.46 -1.97 14.08
C MET A 220 -29.95 -1.91 13.89
N LEU A 221 -29.19 -1.83 14.99
CA LEU A 221 -27.74 -1.85 14.95
C LEU A 221 -27.23 -3.18 14.37
N LEU A 222 -27.80 -4.31 14.79
CA LEU A 222 -27.45 -5.63 14.25
C LEU A 222 -27.78 -5.73 12.75
N LEU A 223 -28.97 -5.26 12.33
CA LEU A 223 -29.38 -5.24 10.93
C LEU A 223 -28.43 -4.36 10.09
N ALA A 224 -28.14 -3.15 10.57
CA ALA A 224 -27.25 -2.20 9.91
C ALA A 224 -25.83 -2.76 9.79
N ALA A 225 -25.28 -3.29 10.89
CA ALA A 225 -23.93 -3.85 10.90
C ALA A 225 -23.80 -5.06 9.98
N SER A 226 -24.82 -5.94 9.92
CA SER A 226 -24.84 -7.10 9.02
C SER A 226 -24.87 -6.68 7.54
N PHE A 227 -25.71 -5.70 7.20
CA PHE A 227 -25.79 -5.19 5.83
C PHE A 227 -24.51 -4.46 5.42
N CYS A 228 -23.98 -3.61 6.29
CA CYS A 228 -22.69 -2.94 6.09
C CYS A 228 -21.54 -3.94 5.96
N LEU A 229 -21.49 -4.99 6.79
CA LEU A 229 -20.48 -6.04 6.70
C LEU A 229 -20.49 -6.71 5.33
N LEU A 230 -21.69 -7.06 4.82
CA LEU A 230 -21.84 -7.67 3.50
C LEU A 230 -21.38 -6.71 2.39
N ALA A 231 -21.90 -5.48 2.39
CA ALA A 231 -21.58 -4.48 1.39
C ALA A 231 -20.08 -4.14 1.38
N TYR A 232 -19.46 -3.95 2.56
CA TYR A 232 -18.05 -3.62 2.69
C TYR A 232 -17.17 -4.79 2.30
N SER A 233 -17.54 -6.03 2.66
CA SER A 233 -16.79 -7.23 2.25
C SER A 233 -16.78 -7.42 0.74
N VAL A 234 -17.94 -7.28 0.09
CA VAL A 234 -18.03 -7.32 -1.39
C VAL A 234 -17.20 -6.21 -2.01
N THR A 235 -17.29 -4.99 -1.47
CA THR A 235 -16.54 -3.84 -1.99
C THR A 235 -15.03 -4.00 -1.75
N ALA A 236 -14.60 -4.55 -0.62
CA ALA A 236 -13.20 -4.84 -0.32
C ALA A 236 -12.62 -5.87 -1.29
N ILE A 237 -13.36 -6.96 -1.56
CA ILE A 237 -12.95 -7.98 -2.53
C ILE A 237 -12.89 -7.40 -3.95
N TYR A 238 -13.88 -6.59 -4.33
CA TYR A 238 -13.92 -5.95 -5.65
C TYR A 238 -12.77 -4.96 -5.86
N THR A 239 -12.47 -4.14 -4.86
CA THR A 239 -11.48 -3.05 -4.99
C THR A 239 -10.06 -3.44 -4.59
N GLN A 240 -9.89 -4.52 -3.83
CA GLN A 240 -8.64 -4.93 -3.18
C GLN A 240 -8.04 -3.82 -2.30
N SER A 241 -8.90 -3.01 -1.67
CA SER A 241 -8.49 -1.84 -0.89
C SER A 241 -8.33 -2.17 0.60
N TRP A 242 -7.20 -1.75 1.19
CA TRP A 242 -6.93 -1.89 2.62
C TRP A 242 -7.98 -1.16 3.49
N LEU A 243 -8.40 0.04 3.07
CA LEU A 243 -9.29 0.91 3.83
C LEU A 243 -10.68 0.28 4.00
N ILE A 244 -11.21 -0.30 2.93
CA ILE A 244 -12.53 -0.92 2.92
C ILE A 244 -12.50 -2.23 3.71
N THR A 245 -11.38 -2.95 3.71
CA THR A 245 -11.17 -4.10 4.61
C THR A 245 -11.28 -3.68 6.08
N VAL A 246 -10.66 -2.58 6.48
CA VAL A 246 -10.78 -2.05 7.85
C VAL A 246 -12.24 -1.73 8.20
N MET A 247 -12.97 -1.10 7.29
CA MET A 247 -14.40 -0.82 7.49
C MET A 247 -15.22 -2.11 7.65
N SER A 248 -14.94 -3.15 6.86
CA SER A 248 -15.62 -4.46 6.98
C SER A 248 -15.36 -5.12 8.33
N ALA A 249 -14.12 -5.06 8.83
CA ALA A 249 -13.79 -5.58 10.16
C ALA A 249 -14.47 -4.76 11.29
N GLY A 250 -14.56 -3.43 11.13
CA GLY A 250 -15.34 -2.59 12.04
C GLY A 250 -16.83 -2.95 12.05
N ALA A 251 -17.42 -3.24 10.88
CA ALA A 251 -18.80 -3.70 10.77
C ALA A 251 -19.00 -5.08 11.43
N LEU A 252 -18.04 -5.99 11.31
CA LEU A 252 -18.05 -7.28 12.01
C LEU A 252 -18.03 -7.08 13.54
N ALA A 253 -17.11 -6.26 14.05
CA ALA A 253 -17.05 -5.93 15.47
C ALA A 253 -18.36 -5.30 15.96
N SER A 254 -18.94 -4.38 15.18
CA SER A 254 -20.23 -3.77 15.49
C SER A 254 -21.39 -4.77 15.49
N ALA A 255 -21.40 -5.74 14.57
CA ALA A 255 -22.42 -6.79 14.54
C ALA A 255 -22.31 -7.71 15.77
N CYS A 256 -21.09 -8.10 16.15
CA CYS A 256 -20.85 -8.87 17.36
C CYS A 256 -21.27 -8.11 18.62
N ALA A 257 -20.92 -6.82 18.72
CA ALA A 257 -21.33 -5.98 19.84
C ALA A 257 -22.86 -5.88 19.95
N ALA A 258 -23.57 -5.66 18.82
CA ALA A 258 -25.02 -5.61 18.79
C ALA A 258 -25.66 -6.97 19.18
N LEU A 259 -25.04 -8.08 18.81
CA LEU A 259 -25.52 -9.41 19.17
C LEU A 259 -25.43 -9.62 20.69
N LEU A 260 -24.32 -9.20 21.32
CA LEU A 260 -24.14 -9.30 22.77
C LEU A 260 -25.13 -8.44 23.55
N THR A 261 -25.43 -7.23 23.07
CA THR A 261 -26.40 -6.36 23.72
C THR A 261 -27.81 -6.95 23.66
N ILE A 262 -28.19 -7.58 22.54
CA ILE A 262 -29.48 -8.28 22.41
C ILE A 262 -29.58 -9.45 23.41
N TYR A 263 -28.51 -10.22 23.59
CA TYR A 263 -28.48 -11.33 24.54
C TYR A 263 -28.26 -10.92 26.00
N HIS A 264 -28.19 -9.61 26.29
CA HIS A 264 -27.93 -9.09 27.64
C HIS A 264 -26.69 -9.73 28.27
N ALA A 265 -25.67 -9.97 27.45
CA ALA A 265 -24.46 -10.65 27.86
C ALA A 265 -23.72 -9.82 28.92
N ASP A 266 -23.38 -10.45 30.05
CA ASP A 266 -22.60 -9.80 31.11
C ASP A 266 -21.20 -9.40 30.60
N PHE A 267 -20.53 -8.49 31.33
CA PHE A 267 -19.16 -8.04 31.04
C PHE A 267 -18.17 -9.17 30.64
N PRO A 268 -18.07 -10.31 31.36
CA PRO A 268 -17.18 -11.41 30.97
C PRO A 268 -17.54 -12.05 29.61
N ALA A 269 -18.83 -12.12 29.27
CA ALA A 269 -19.26 -12.59 27.95
C ALA A 269 -18.89 -11.58 26.85
N GLY A 270 -18.83 -10.29 27.18
CA GLY A 270 -18.26 -9.24 26.34
C GLY A 270 -16.79 -9.51 25.97
N LEU A 271 -15.93 -9.77 26.95
CA LEU A 271 -14.51 -10.10 26.73
C LEU A 271 -14.34 -11.36 25.88
N LEU A 272 -15.12 -12.40 26.15
CA LEU A 272 -15.14 -13.63 25.34
C LEU A 272 -15.50 -13.33 23.87
N ALA A 273 -16.48 -12.47 23.63
CA ALA A 273 -16.86 -12.13 22.26
C ALA A 273 -15.79 -11.29 21.54
N TYR A 274 -15.14 -10.34 22.21
CA TYR A 274 -14.02 -9.60 21.62
C TYR A 274 -12.84 -10.53 21.29
N SER A 275 -12.54 -11.50 22.15
CA SER A 275 -11.47 -12.49 21.89
C SER A 275 -11.82 -13.41 20.73
N LEU A 276 -13.09 -13.82 20.60
CA LEU A 276 -13.59 -14.56 19.45
C LEU A 276 -13.47 -13.73 18.16
N VAL A 277 -13.81 -12.44 18.17
CA VAL A 277 -13.64 -11.55 17.02
C VAL A 277 -12.16 -11.40 16.65
N ALA A 278 -11.28 -11.17 17.62
CA ALA A 278 -9.83 -11.09 17.39
C ALA A 278 -9.29 -12.40 16.79
N GLY A 279 -9.72 -13.55 17.33
CA GLY A 279 -9.38 -14.87 16.80
C GLY A 279 -9.88 -15.09 15.36
N LEU A 280 -11.13 -14.72 15.08
CA LEU A 280 -11.70 -14.76 13.72
C LEU A 280 -10.92 -13.88 12.75
N LEU A 281 -10.51 -12.67 13.17
CA LEU A 281 -9.69 -11.77 12.36
C LEU A 281 -8.30 -12.37 12.08
N LEU A 282 -7.65 -13.02 13.06
CA LEU A 282 -6.38 -13.73 12.87
C LEU A 282 -6.50 -14.89 11.90
N VAL A 283 -7.55 -15.72 12.05
CA VAL A 283 -7.82 -16.85 11.14
C VAL A 283 -8.08 -16.33 9.73
N ALA A 284 -8.88 -15.26 9.59
CA ALA A 284 -9.13 -14.61 8.31
C ALA A 284 -7.84 -14.03 7.69
N ALA A 285 -6.98 -13.39 8.49
CA ALA A 285 -5.69 -12.86 8.04
C ALA A 285 -4.75 -13.98 7.54
N ALA A 286 -4.64 -15.07 8.29
CA ALA A 286 -3.84 -16.23 7.92
C ALA A 286 -4.37 -16.91 6.65
N GLY A 287 -5.69 -17.06 6.52
CA GLY A 287 -6.34 -17.59 5.32
C GLY A 287 -6.16 -16.68 4.11
N ALA A 288 -6.23 -15.36 4.31
CA ALA A 288 -6.02 -14.35 3.27
C ALA A 288 -4.58 -14.35 2.74
N GLY A 289 -3.58 -14.52 3.62
CA GLY A 289 -2.16 -14.61 3.23
C GLY A 289 -1.84 -15.78 2.30
N ARG A 290 -2.57 -16.89 2.43
CA ARG A 290 -2.40 -18.08 1.57
C ARG A 290 -3.00 -17.92 0.16
N ARG A 291 -3.93 -16.99 -0.02
CA ARG A 291 -4.64 -16.79 -1.30
C ARG A 291 -4.14 -15.52 -1.98
N ALA A 292 -3.47 -15.65 -3.13
CA ALA A 292 -2.91 -14.51 -3.88
C ALA A 292 -3.92 -13.35 -4.08
N ARG A 293 -5.20 -13.65 -4.32
CA ARG A 293 -6.26 -12.64 -4.50
C ARG A 293 -6.61 -11.85 -3.23
N LEU A 294 -6.31 -12.36 -2.03
CA LEU A 294 -6.71 -11.78 -0.75
C LEU A 294 -5.52 -11.27 0.08
N GLN A 295 -4.30 -11.32 -0.44
CA GLN A 295 -3.12 -10.86 0.30
C GLN A 295 -3.25 -9.40 0.78
N PHE A 296 -3.99 -8.57 0.05
CA PHE A 296 -4.30 -7.18 0.43
C PHE A 296 -5.02 -7.06 1.79
N ALA A 297 -5.76 -8.09 2.20
CA ALA A 297 -6.53 -8.11 3.44
C ALA A 297 -5.74 -8.64 4.64
N ALA A 298 -4.64 -9.37 4.43
CA ALA A 298 -3.93 -10.05 5.51
C ALA A 298 -3.34 -9.08 6.53
N ILE A 299 -2.66 -8.02 6.05
CA ILE A 299 -2.04 -6.99 6.88
C ILE A 299 -3.08 -6.21 7.71
N PRO A 300 -4.15 -5.61 7.14
CA PRO A 300 -5.13 -4.87 7.93
C PRO A 300 -5.83 -5.75 8.98
N LEU A 301 -6.21 -6.97 8.61
CA LEU A 301 -6.87 -7.88 9.55
C LEU A 301 -5.95 -8.26 10.71
N GLY A 302 -4.66 -8.50 10.43
CA GLY A 302 -3.65 -8.74 11.45
C GLY A 302 -3.45 -7.55 12.38
N LEU A 303 -3.32 -6.33 11.83
CA LEU A 303 -3.20 -5.10 12.63
C LEU A 303 -4.41 -4.88 13.53
N LEU A 304 -5.62 -5.07 13.00
CA LEU A 304 -6.85 -4.93 13.78
C LEU A 304 -6.97 -5.99 14.87
N ALA A 305 -6.58 -7.23 14.59
CA ALA A 305 -6.53 -8.27 15.61
C ALA A 305 -5.55 -7.91 16.75
N HIS A 306 -4.37 -7.38 16.42
CA HIS A 306 -3.39 -6.92 17.41
C HIS A 306 -3.88 -5.71 18.21
N LEU A 307 -4.64 -4.80 17.59
CA LEU A 307 -5.26 -3.67 18.29
C LEU A 307 -6.43 -4.10 19.20
N ALA A 308 -7.12 -5.20 18.87
CA ALA A 308 -8.19 -5.74 19.69
C ALA A 308 -7.67 -6.52 20.92
N LEU A 309 -6.48 -7.10 20.84
CA LEU A 309 -5.84 -7.88 21.93
C LEU A 309 -5.67 -7.14 23.28
N PRO A 310 -5.20 -5.87 23.34
CA PRO A 310 -5.04 -5.16 24.62
C PRO A 310 -6.36 -4.68 25.24
N LEU A 311 -7.48 -4.82 24.54
CA LEU A 311 -8.82 -4.52 25.06
C LEU A 311 -9.46 -5.73 25.79
N LEU A 312 -8.74 -6.88 25.81
CA LEU A 312 -9.09 -8.11 26.51
C LEU A 312 -8.40 -8.20 27.86
#